data_AF-A0AAP0B8S2-F1
#
_entry.id   AF-A0AAP0B8S2-F1
#
_cell.length_a   1.000
_cell.length_b   1.000
_cell.length_c   1.000
_cell.angle_alpha   90.00
_cell.angle_beta   90.00
_cell.angle_gamma   90.00
#
_symmetry.space_group_name_H-M   'P 1'
#
loop_
_entity.id
_entity.type
_entity.pdbx_description
1 polymer ?
#
loop_
_entity_poly.entity_id
_entity_poly.type
_entity_poly.pdbx_seq_one_letter_code
_entity_poly.pdbx_strand_id
1 'polypeptide(L)'
;MSIESAPNFSDSEKDCPSKTNYSLHDSPKIHDKNLEPYIGLEFEDLDYVYIFYNAYARNHGFGISKNSSVKSQVTKDLIWKNYVCDKAGKKNMYTPEDPSTSKKRYVTRMDCKAKLDVRRSKDEKWVVTGFEKQHTHELDILRRTIKHRSHKVAHKSLIVKNAMDNLHEAGLGPSKIAKTLNATGVNTDITAQNVIDHLRIKRKNNIGREGVLVAQYLQAHMVKDPNFFFALELDSDGILRSLFWSDSRAQNDYITFGDVIVFDVTYKTYRLMMPFAPFTGVNHHRQSMLFGCALLADETEDTFIWLFKQWLNCMFDKHPQVIITDMDRAMYNAIKIVFPNTRHRFCSWNINKHLIEHVYDMRDTECEFASEYKIWYNNRTIEHCEVLWKELITGFKLQNNK
;
A
#
# COMPACT_ATOMS: atom_id res chain seq x y z
N MET A 1 -3.46 58.81 4.24
CA MET A 1 -4.47 58.67 5.31
C MET A 1 -4.71 57.19 5.49
N SER A 2 -4.66 56.58 6.65
CA SER A 2 -4.07 56.89 7.95
C SER A 2 -3.81 55.51 8.57
N ILE A 3 -2.81 55.47 9.42
CA ILE A 3 -2.35 54.32 10.17
C ILE A 3 -3.46 53.86 11.12
N GLU A 4 -3.62 52.54 11.29
CA GLU A 4 -4.00 52.00 12.59
C GLU A 4 -3.33 50.64 12.83
N SER A 5 -2.63 50.60 13.95
CA SER A 5 -1.75 49.55 14.46
C SER A 5 -2.49 48.57 15.38
N ALA A 6 -1.90 47.37 15.50
CA ALA A 6 -2.32 46.24 16.32
C ALA A 6 -2.56 46.54 17.82
N PRO A 7 -3.11 45.58 18.56
CA PRO A 7 -2.73 45.35 19.96
C PRO A 7 -1.96 44.04 20.13
N ASN A 8 -0.82 44.17 20.81
CA ASN A 8 -0.09 43.13 21.52
C ASN A 8 -0.97 42.44 22.57
N PHE A 9 -0.74 41.15 22.79
CA PHE A 9 -1.04 40.51 24.08
C PHE A 9 0.19 39.74 24.56
N SER A 10 0.64 40.15 25.73
CA SER A 10 1.81 39.71 26.49
C SER A 10 1.55 38.45 27.31
N ASP A 11 2.65 37.78 27.64
CA ASP A 11 2.79 36.68 28.60
C ASP A 11 2.03 36.89 29.92
N SER A 12 1.44 35.81 30.40
CA SER A 12 1.19 35.62 31.84
C SER A 12 1.40 34.16 32.21
N GLU A 13 2.55 33.88 32.83
CA GLU A 13 2.77 32.72 33.69
C GLU A 13 1.68 32.68 34.79
N LYS A 14 1.06 31.50 34.97
CA LYS A 14 0.39 31.16 36.23
C LYS A 14 0.64 29.69 36.58
N ASP A 15 0.96 29.54 37.85
CA ASP A 15 1.41 28.37 38.58
C ASP A 15 0.55 27.10 38.46
N CYS A 16 1.27 25.99 38.68
CA CYS A 16 0.81 24.63 38.95
C CYS A 16 -0.28 24.55 40.04
N PRO A 17 -1.09 23.48 39.99
CA PRO A 17 -1.13 22.63 41.18
C PRO A 17 -0.97 21.14 40.86
N SER A 18 -0.12 20.55 41.71
CA SER A 18 0.23 19.16 41.84
C SER A 18 -0.91 18.24 42.30
N LYS A 19 -0.83 16.97 41.85
CA LYS A 19 -1.27 15.72 42.50
C LYS A 19 -2.79 15.50 42.69
N THR A 20 -3.33 14.54 41.93
CA THR A 20 -4.30 13.57 42.46
C THR A 20 -3.94 12.18 41.96
N ASN A 21 -3.66 11.31 42.92
CA ASN A 21 -3.35 9.90 42.77
C ASN A 21 -4.59 9.11 42.32
N TYR A 22 -4.46 8.29 41.28
CA TYR A 22 -5.29 7.10 41.11
C TYR A 22 -4.38 5.87 41.25
N SER A 23 -4.58 5.19 42.37
CA SER A 23 -4.00 3.90 42.74
C SER A 23 -4.51 2.82 41.78
N LEU A 24 -3.63 2.25 40.95
CA LEU A 24 -3.89 1.01 40.23
C LEU A 24 -3.42 -0.15 41.10
N HIS A 25 -4.41 -0.96 41.50
CA HIS A 25 -4.27 -2.19 42.25
C HIS A 25 -3.25 -3.16 41.63
N ASP A 26 -2.58 -3.89 42.53
CA ASP A 26 -1.52 -4.87 42.29
C ASP A 26 -1.72 -5.78 41.08
N SER A 27 -0.78 -5.70 40.14
CA SER A 27 -0.47 -6.72 39.14
C SER A 27 1.04 -6.99 39.22
N PRO A 28 1.52 -8.22 38.95
CA PRO A 28 2.91 -8.60 39.23
C PRO A 28 3.88 -7.67 38.50
N LYS A 29 4.84 -7.11 39.25
CA LYS A 29 5.92 -6.27 38.74
C LYS A 29 6.75 -7.03 37.71
N ILE A 30 6.38 -6.94 36.43
CA ILE A 30 7.25 -7.33 35.29
C ILE A 30 8.31 -6.22 35.12
N HIS A 31 9.20 -6.10 36.11
CA HIS A 31 10.34 -5.19 36.05
C HIS A 31 11.70 -5.89 36.22
N ASP A 32 11.71 -7.21 36.34
CA ASP A 32 12.96 -7.95 36.43
C ASP A 32 13.46 -8.34 35.03
N LYS A 33 14.59 -7.76 34.62
CA LYS A 33 15.17 -7.93 33.27
C LYS A 33 15.73 -9.34 33.02
N ASN A 34 15.64 -10.24 33.99
CA ASN A 34 16.23 -11.58 33.99
C ASN A 34 15.24 -12.73 34.22
N LEU A 35 13.92 -12.52 34.09
CA LEU A 35 12.95 -13.60 34.26
C LEU A 35 13.07 -14.64 33.13
N GLU A 36 13.53 -15.84 33.49
CA GLU A 36 13.62 -17.01 32.63
C GLU A 36 12.24 -17.71 32.52
N PRO A 37 11.80 -18.16 31.33
CA PRO A 37 10.60 -18.96 31.19
C PRO A 37 10.70 -20.26 31.99
N TYR A 38 9.62 -20.66 32.66
CA TYR A 38 9.53 -21.96 33.33
C TYR A 38 8.15 -22.59 33.13
N ILE A 39 8.08 -23.91 33.23
CA ILE A 39 6.83 -24.66 33.08
C ILE A 39 5.89 -24.29 34.23
N GLY A 40 4.65 -23.94 33.90
CA GLY A 40 3.64 -23.47 34.86
C GLY A 40 3.50 -21.95 34.96
N LEU A 41 4.36 -21.16 34.30
CA LEU A 41 4.20 -19.71 34.24
C LEU A 41 2.91 -19.33 33.48
N GLU A 42 2.09 -18.48 34.09
CA GLU A 42 0.78 -18.09 33.56
C GLU A 42 0.79 -16.66 32.98
N PHE A 43 -0.03 -16.44 31.95
CA PHE A 43 -0.26 -15.16 31.30
C PHE A 43 -1.74 -14.99 31.01
N GLU A 44 -2.23 -13.75 31.03
CA GLU A 44 -3.63 -13.46 30.68
C GLU A 44 -3.89 -13.60 29.18
N ASP A 45 -2.92 -13.20 28.34
CA ASP A 45 -3.05 -13.19 26.88
C ASP A 45 -1.80 -13.73 26.17
N LEU A 46 -1.98 -14.26 24.95
CA LEU A 46 -0.89 -14.69 24.07
C LEU A 46 0.06 -13.56 23.65
N ASP A 47 -0.40 -12.33 23.58
CA ASP A 47 0.43 -11.17 23.30
C ASP A 47 1.40 -10.92 24.46
N TYR A 48 0.97 -11.11 25.71
CA TYR A 48 1.89 -11.08 26.86
C TYR A 48 2.91 -12.22 26.79
N VAL A 49 2.51 -13.44 26.40
CA VAL A 49 3.45 -14.55 26.14
C VAL A 49 4.48 -14.16 25.09
N TYR A 50 4.04 -13.57 23.97
CA TYR A 50 4.94 -13.15 22.90
C TYR A 50 5.90 -12.06 23.36
N ILE A 51 5.40 -11.02 24.05
CA ILE A 51 6.22 -9.92 24.59
C ILE A 51 7.28 -10.48 25.55
N PHE A 52 6.87 -11.33 26.48
CA PHE A 52 7.75 -11.95 27.46
C PHE A 52 8.85 -12.78 26.79
N TYR A 53 8.47 -13.71 25.91
CA TYR A 53 9.45 -14.59 25.27
C TYR A 53 10.35 -13.85 24.27
N ASN A 54 9.84 -12.82 23.58
CA ASN A 54 10.65 -11.98 22.71
C ASN A 54 11.65 -11.15 23.52
N ALA A 55 11.27 -10.67 24.71
CA ALA A 55 12.20 -9.98 25.62
C ALA A 55 13.29 -10.92 26.13
N TYR A 56 12.93 -12.13 26.57
CA TYR A 56 13.88 -13.18 26.91
C TYR A 56 14.85 -13.45 25.76
N ALA A 57 14.33 -13.68 24.54
CA ALA A 57 15.13 -13.96 23.36
C ALA A 57 16.09 -12.82 23.01
N ARG A 58 15.64 -11.56 23.17
CA ARG A 58 16.47 -10.38 22.97
C ARG A 58 17.67 -10.34 23.90
N ASN A 59 17.47 -10.69 25.18
CA ASN A 59 18.54 -10.72 26.17
C ASN A 59 19.48 -11.93 26.01
N HIS A 60 19.00 -12.99 25.36
CA HIS A 60 19.74 -14.23 25.14
C HIS A 60 20.28 -14.38 23.72
N GLY A 61 20.22 -13.34 22.88
CA GLY A 61 20.94 -13.35 21.62
C GLY A 61 20.24 -14.04 20.44
N PHE A 62 18.91 -14.16 20.44
CA PHE A 62 18.19 -14.74 19.30
C PHE A 62 16.87 -14.01 18.97
N GLY A 63 16.31 -14.33 17.81
CA GLY A 63 14.97 -13.89 17.41
C GLY A 63 13.94 -15.02 17.54
N ILE A 64 12.65 -14.68 17.59
CA ILE A 64 11.58 -15.68 17.67
C ILE A 64 10.64 -15.64 16.46
N SER A 65 10.00 -16.78 16.18
CA SER A 65 8.93 -16.91 15.19
C SER A 65 7.71 -17.55 15.81
N LYS A 66 6.51 -17.11 15.39
CA LYS A 66 5.27 -17.85 15.63
C LYS A 66 5.31 -19.09 14.74
N ASN A 67 5.07 -20.26 15.31
CA ASN A 67 5.06 -21.53 14.58
C ASN A 67 3.67 -22.18 14.74
N SER A 68 3.61 -23.47 15.04
CA SER A 68 2.38 -24.25 15.10
C SER A 68 1.37 -23.72 16.13
N SER A 69 0.09 -23.96 15.85
CA SER A 69 -1.03 -23.67 16.73
C SER A 69 -2.06 -24.79 16.62
N VAL A 70 -2.75 -25.08 17.72
CA VAL A 70 -3.87 -26.03 17.75
C VAL A 70 -5.10 -25.31 18.28
N LYS A 71 -6.23 -25.51 17.61
CA LYS A 71 -7.54 -25.02 18.02
C LYS A 71 -8.39 -26.16 18.55
N SER A 72 -9.27 -25.88 19.51
CA SER A 72 -10.33 -26.78 19.96
C SER A 72 -11.20 -27.18 18.78
N GLN A 73 -11.47 -28.47 18.62
CA GLN A 73 -12.35 -28.93 17.55
C GLN A 73 -13.80 -28.49 17.77
N VAL A 74 -14.20 -28.37 19.04
CA VAL A 74 -15.55 -28.03 19.50
C VAL A 74 -15.77 -26.52 19.46
N THR A 75 -14.97 -25.75 20.20
CA THR A 75 -15.18 -24.30 20.37
C THR A 75 -14.49 -23.46 19.30
N LYS A 76 -13.59 -24.05 18.50
CA LYS A 76 -12.70 -23.36 17.54
C LYS A 76 -11.72 -22.36 18.17
N ASP A 77 -11.69 -22.25 19.49
CA ASP A 77 -10.73 -21.42 20.21
C ASP A 77 -9.31 -21.95 20.10
N LEU A 78 -8.34 -21.05 20.13
CA LEU A 78 -6.94 -21.42 20.19
C LEU A 78 -6.64 -22.02 21.57
N ILE A 79 -6.13 -23.26 21.61
CA ILE A 79 -5.83 -23.99 22.86
C ILE A 79 -4.35 -24.23 23.09
N TRP A 80 -3.53 -24.16 22.03
CA TRP A 80 -2.08 -24.30 22.14
C TRP A 80 -1.36 -23.46 21.09
N LYS A 81 -0.24 -22.86 21.48
CA LYS A 81 0.62 -22.08 20.59
C LYS A 81 2.09 -22.38 20.89
N ASN A 82 2.87 -22.47 19.82
CA ASN A 82 4.32 -22.67 19.88
C ASN A 82 5.08 -21.47 19.29
N TYR A 83 6.07 -20.99 20.04
CA TYR A 83 7.04 -19.98 19.65
C TYR A 83 8.43 -20.62 19.57
N VAL A 84 9.16 -20.40 18.48
CA VAL A 84 10.46 -21.05 18.23
C VAL A 84 11.54 -20.03 17.95
N CYS A 85 12.80 -20.43 18.08
CA CYS A 85 13.93 -19.69 17.51
C CYS A 85 13.70 -19.39 16.02
N ASP A 86 14.07 -18.20 15.55
CA ASP A 86 13.97 -17.81 14.14
C ASP A 86 14.79 -18.70 13.20
N LYS A 87 15.80 -19.40 13.74
CA LYS A 87 16.61 -20.42 13.04
C LYS A 87 16.05 -21.84 13.12
N ALA A 88 14.85 -22.05 13.68
CA ALA A 88 14.22 -23.37 13.80
C ALA A 88 13.76 -23.95 12.45
N GLY A 89 13.80 -25.28 12.28
CA GLY A 89 13.41 -26.00 11.05
C GLY A 89 14.55 -26.22 10.06
N LYS A 90 14.29 -27.04 9.02
CA LYS A 90 15.26 -27.39 7.96
C LYS A 90 14.93 -26.66 6.66
N LYS A 91 15.94 -26.39 5.80
CA LYS A 91 15.69 -25.94 4.42
C LYS A 91 15.02 -27.08 3.66
N ASN A 92 13.88 -26.83 3.02
CA ASN A 92 13.34 -27.77 2.02
C ASN A 92 14.29 -27.80 0.82
N MET A 93 14.95 -28.92 0.56
CA MET A 93 15.88 -29.08 -0.58
C MET A 93 15.16 -29.40 -1.90
N TYR A 94 13.83 -29.49 -1.91
CA TYR A 94 13.02 -29.96 -3.05
C TYR A 94 12.40 -28.86 -3.91
N THR A 95 12.75 -27.59 -3.74
CA THR A 95 12.38 -26.56 -4.73
C THR A 95 13.43 -26.58 -5.84
N PRO A 96 13.09 -26.92 -7.09
CA PRO A 96 14.02 -26.81 -8.21
C PRO A 96 14.53 -25.37 -8.27
N GLU A 97 15.84 -25.19 -8.15
CA GLU A 97 16.46 -23.89 -8.30
C GLU A 97 16.41 -23.54 -9.80
N ASP A 98 15.45 -22.70 -10.21
CA ASP A 98 15.47 -22.05 -11.52
C ASP A 98 16.73 -21.16 -11.59
N PRO A 99 17.70 -21.44 -12.48
CA PRO A 99 18.98 -20.73 -12.52
C PRO A 99 18.84 -19.23 -12.81
N SER A 100 17.69 -18.78 -13.30
CA SER A 100 17.49 -17.44 -13.85
C SER A 100 17.12 -16.35 -12.82
N THR A 101 16.79 -16.69 -11.56
CA THR A 101 16.29 -15.69 -10.58
C THR A 101 16.85 -15.79 -9.16
N SER A 102 17.83 -16.65 -8.88
CA SER A 102 18.29 -16.85 -7.50
C SER A 102 19.35 -15.83 -7.07
N LYS A 103 18.91 -14.74 -6.42
CA LYS A 103 19.77 -14.11 -5.40
C LYS A 103 20.08 -15.21 -4.36
N LYS A 104 21.35 -15.62 -4.23
CA LYS A 104 21.81 -16.61 -3.22
C LYS A 104 21.22 -16.25 -1.85
N ARG A 105 20.14 -16.93 -1.44
CA ARG A 105 19.53 -16.71 -0.13
C ARG A 105 20.42 -17.37 0.91
N TYR A 106 20.96 -16.58 1.83
CA TYR A 106 21.70 -17.11 2.98
C TYR A 106 20.87 -18.16 3.72
N VAL A 107 21.52 -19.25 4.13
CA VAL A 107 20.89 -20.30 4.94
C VAL A 107 20.53 -19.70 6.30
N THR A 108 19.23 -19.55 6.57
CA THR A 108 18.71 -18.93 7.80
C THR A 108 18.20 -19.95 8.82
N ARG A 109 18.05 -21.22 8.42
CA ARG A 109 17.40 -22.30 9.19
C ARG A 109 18.44 -23.36 9.53
N MET A 110 18.64 -23.64 10.83
CA MET A 110 19.68 -24.53 11.37
C MET A 110 19.10 -25.66 12.24
N ASP A 111 17.85 -26.02 12.00
CA ASP A 111 17.09 -27.03 12.75
C ASP A 111 17.11 -26.82 14.28
N CYS A 112 17.15 -25.55 14.70
CA CYS A 112 17.15 -25.20 16.12
C CYS A 112 15.89 -25.70 16.82
N LYS A 113 16.06 -26.29 18.01
CA LYS A 113 14.97 -26.86 18.81
C LYS A 113 14.46 -25.94 19.92
N ALA A 114 15.19 -24.85 20.22
CA ALA A 114 14.79 -23.87 21.22
C ALA A 114 13.38 -23.33 20.96
N LYS A 115 12.50 -23.45 21.96
CA LYS A 115 11.06 -23.18 21.83
C LYS A 115 10.38 -22.91 23.17
N LEU A 116 9.22 -22.27 23.07
CA LEU A 116 8.25 -22.07 24.15
C LEU A 116 6.87 -22.56 23.70
N ASP A 117 6.29 -23.48 24.46
CA ASP A 117 4.98 -24.09 24.23
C ASP A 117 4.00 -23.59 25.30
N VAL A 118 2.88 -22.98 24.89
CA VAL A 118 1.84 -22.52 25.82
C VAL A 118 0.48 -23.16 25.52
N ARG A 119 -0.28 -23.51 26.57
CA ARG A 119 -1.67 -23.99 26.47
C ARG A 119 -2.63 -23.09 27.21
N ARG A 120 -3.87 -23.01 26.71
CA ARG A 120 -4.96 -22.33 27.42
C ARG A 120 -5.46 -23.23 28.56
N SER A 121 -5.52 -22.71 29.78
CA SER A 121 -6.03 -23.40 30.96
C SER A 121 -7.56 -23.34 31.01
N LYS A 122 -8.15 -24.02 32.01
CA LYS A 122 -9.59 -23.96 32.27
C LYS A 122 -10.05 -22.57 32.73
N ASP A 123 -9.17 -21.83 33.40
CA ASP A 123 -9.40 -20.46 33.87
C ASP A 123 -9.09 -19.41 32.78
N GLU A 124 -9.12 -19.83 31.52
CA GLU A 124 -8.87 -19.04 30.31
C GLU A 124 -7.47 -18.40 30.17
N LYS A 125 -6.57 -18.62 31.13
CA LYS A 125 -5.17 -18.14 31.09
C LYS A 125 -4.28 -18.98 30.18
N TRP A 126 -3.16 -18.43 29.75
CA TRP A 126 -2.12 -19.09 28.98
C TRP A 126 -0.98 -19.57 29.87
N VAL A 127 -0.74 -20.87 29.91
CA VAL A 127 0.26 -21.49 30.77
C VAL A 127 1.39 -22.08 29.95
N VAL A 128 2.64 -21.84 30.35
CA VAL A 128 3.83 -22.47 29.76
C VAL A 128 3.81 -23.96 30.08
N THR A 129 3.75 -24.79 29.04
CA THR A 129 3.72 -26.25 29.11
C THR A 129 5.02 -26.90 28.63
N GLY A 130 5.87 -26.15 27.93
CA GLY A 130 7.16 -26.63 27.47
C GLY A 130 8.11 -25.48 27.21
N PHE A 131 9.36 -25.66 27.61
CA PHE A 131 10.42 -24.70 27.38
C PHE A 131 11.71 -25.46 27.08
N GLU A 132 12.22 -25.28 25.87
CA GLU A 132 13.51 -25.82 25.43
C GLU A 132 14.48 -24.65 25.28
N LYS A 133 15.51 -24.62 26.13
CA LYS A 133 16.48 -23.52 26.18
C LYS A 133 17.63 -23.72 25.20
N GLN A 134 17.95 -24.97 24.89
CA GLN A 134 19.17 -25.33 24.18
C GLN A 134 19.07 -24.97 22.70
N HIS A 135 20.10 -24.28 22.20
CA HIS A 135 20.25 -23.92 20.80
C HIS A 135 21.28 -24.81 20.12
N THR A 136 21.03 -25.17 18.86
CA THR A 136 21.96 -25.95 18.01
C THR A 136 22.96 -25.06 17.27
N HIS A 137 23.03 -23.78 17.61
CA HIS A 137 23.84 -22.78 16.94
C HIS A 137 24.31 -21.70 17.90
N GLU A 138 25.36 -20.98 17.49
CA GLU A 138 25.84 -19.80 18.20
C GLU A 138 24.77 -18.69 18.21
N LEU A 139 24.67 -18.03 19.36
CA LEU A 139 23.75 -16.92 19.62
C LEU A 139 24.44 -15.60 19.29
N ASP A 140 23.66 -14.63 18.83
CA ASP A 140 24.17 -13.31 18.46
C ASP A 140 24.47 -12.47 19.71
N ILE A 141 25.55 -11.69 19.65
CA ILE A 141 25.79 -10.62 20.64
C ILE A 141 24.64 -9.60 20.63
N LEU A 142 24.32 -8.99 21.77
CA LEU A 142 23.17 -8.09 21.94
C LEU A 142 23.02 -7.02 20.83
N ARG A 143 24.14 -6.45 20.36
CA ARG A 143 24.15 -5.46 19.26
C ARG A 143 23.66 -6.03 17.92
N ARG A 144 23.88 -7.31 17.66
CA ARG A 144 23.38 -8.04 16.47
C ARG A 144 21.96 -8.56 16.69
N THR A 145 21.59 -8.90 17.93
CA THR A 145 20.26 -9.42 18.27
C THR A 145 19.14 -8.47 17.85
N ILE A 146 19.32 -7.16 18.02
CA ILE A 146 18.34 -6.13 17.61
C ILE A 146 17.99 -6.22 16.10
N LYS A 147 18.85 -6.85 15.28
CA LYS A 147 18.64 -7.02 13.85
C LYS A 147 17.73 -8.19 13.48
N HIS A 148 17.40 -9.11 14.40
CA HIS A 148 16.43 -10.17 14.10
C HIS A 148 15.05 -9.57 13.83
N ARG A 149 14.28 -10.25 12.97
CA ARG A 149 12.97 -9.77 12.51
C ARG A 149 11.98 -9.53 13.65
N SER A 150 11.99 -10.37 14.69
CA SER A 150 11.09 -10.23 15.85
C SER A 150 11.38 -9.00 16.69
N HIS A 151 12.58 -8.44 16.58
CA HIS A 151 13.00 -7.24 17.33
C HIS A 151 12.81 -5.95 16.52
N LYS A 152 12.70 -6.03 15.18
CA LYS A 152 12.41 -4.92 14.26
C LYS A 152 10.94 -4.51 14.23
N VAL A 153 10.37 -4.23 15.40
CA VAL A 153 8.94 -3.94 15.57
C VAL A 153 8.66 -2.53 16.08
N ALA A 154 9.65 -1.64 16.17
CA ALA A 154 9.42 -0.30 16.71
C ALA A 154 8.38 0.50 15.92
N HIS A 155 8.33 0.34 14.58
CA HIS A 155 7.30 0.92 13.72
C HIS A 155 5.86 0.48 14.06
N LYS A 156 5.69 -0.60 14.84
CA LYS A 156 4.38 -1.09 15.27
C LYS A 156 3.91 -0.47 16.59
N SER A 157 4.81 0.17 17.34
CA SER A 157 4.49 0.82 18.62
C SER A 157 3.48 1.93 18.42
N LEU A 158 2.50 2.03 19.32
CA LEU A 158 1.47 3.07 19.28
C LEU A 158 2.09 4.48 19.33
N ILE A 159 3.11 4.69 20.16
CA ILE A 159 3.82 5.98 20.26
C ILE A 159 4.44 6.36 18.92
N VAL A 160 5.09 5.40 18.25
CA VAL A 160 5.74 5.63 16.96
C VAL A 160 4.69 5.87 15.86
N LYS A 161 3.58 5.13 15.87
CA LYS A 161 2.46 5.34 14.95
C LYS A 161 1.83 6.72 15.11
N ASN A 162 1.57 7.15 16.34
CA ASN A 162 1.03 8.49 16.62
C ASN A 162 2.02 9.58 16.18
N ALA A 163 3.32 9.37 16.39
CA ALA A 163 4.33 10.31 15.92
C ALA A 163 4.44 10.34 14.38
N MET A 164 4.30 9.19 13.69
CA MET A 164 4.20 9.14 12.23
C MET A 164 3.01 9.97 11.73
N ASP A 165 1.87 9.86 12.41
CA ASP A 165 0.64 10.59 12.07
C ASP A 165 0.80 12.11 12.26
N ASN A 166 1.27 12.55 13.43
CA ASN A 166 1.45 13.97 13.73
C ASN A 166 2.44 14.64 12.77
N LEU A 167 3.54 13.96 12.45
CA LEU A 167 4.53 14.48 11.51
C LEU A 167 3.98 14.51 10.08
N HIS A 168 3.12 13.55 9.72
CA HIS A 168 2.46 13.55 8.42
C HIS A 168 1.42 14.68 8.31
N GLU A 169 0.62 14.92 9.36
CA GLU A 169 -0.33 16.02 9.44
C GLU A 169 0.37 17.40 9.39
N ALA A 170 1.59 17.48 9.92
CA ALA A 170 2.47 18.65 9.76
C ALA A 170 3.11 18.78 8.35
N GLY A 171 2.73 17.93 7.39
CA GLY A 171 3.13 18.03 5.99
C GLY A 171 4.45 17.33 5.61
N LEU A 172 5.07 16.55 6.52
CA LEU A 172 6.31 15.86 6.19
C LEU A 172 6.06 14.64 5.29
N GLY A 173 6.93 14.44 4.30
CA GLY A 173 6.94 13.25 3.46
C GLY A 173 7.49 12.00 4.20
N PRO A 174 7.13 10.77 3.79
CA PRO A 174 7.49 9.54 4.50
C PRO A 174 8.99 9.36 4.78
N SER A 175 9.86 9.73 3.84
CA SER A 175 11.31 9.67 4.01
C SER A 175 11.83 10.62 5.09
N LYS A 176 11.22 11.81 5.21
CA LYS A 176 11.59 12.79 6.22
C LYS A 176 11.06 12.38 7.59
N ILE A 177 9.83 11.87 7.66
CA ILE A 177 9.24 11.27 8.87
C ILE A 177 10.15 10.17 9.42
N ALA A 178 10.54 9.20 8.58
CA ALA A 178 11.41 8.10 9.00
C ALA A 178 12.75 8.60 9.58
N LYS A 179 13.39 9.58 8.91
CA LYS A 179 14.62 10.21 9.40
C LYS A 179 14.42 10.91 10.75
N THR A 180 13.35 11.70 10.89
CA THR A 180 13.01 12.41 12.13
C THR A 180 12.79 11.43 13.28
N LEU A 181 12.02 10.36 13.05
CA LEU A 181 11.76 9.36 14.09
C LEU A 181 13.04 8.61 14.47
N ASN A 182 13.89 8.24 13.52
CA ASN A 182 15.16 7.59 13.86
C ASN A 182 16.12 8.50 14.64
N ALA A 183 16.07 9.81 14.40
CA ALA A 183 16.85 10.79 15.18
C ALA A 183 16.39 10.90 16.64
N THR A 184 15.16 10.47 16.98
CA THR A 184 14.66 10.44 18.36
C THR A 184 15.12 9.23 19.18
N GLY A 185 16.00 8.38 18.61
CA GLY A 185 16.57 7.24 19.34
C GLY A 185 15.65 6.01 19.42
N VAL A 186 14.80 5.81 18.40
CA VAL A 186 13.94 4.62 18.32
C VAL A 186 14.80 3.35 18.27
N ASN A 187 14.44 2.35 19.09
CA ASN A 187 15.21 1.12 19.30
C ASN A 187 15.54 0.30 18.03
N THR A 188 14.79 0.50 16.94
CA THR A 188 15.09 -0.08 15.62
C THR A 188 14.72 0.92 14.54
N ASP A 189 15.55 1.02 13.51
CA ASP A 189 15.33 1.94 12.39
C ASP A 189 13.96 1.73 11.76
N ILE A 190 13.21 2.83 11.70
CA ILE A 190 11.99 2.98 10.93
C ILE A 190 12.37 3.31 9.51
N THR A 191 11.88 2.52 8.55
CA THR A 191 12.09 2.79 7.13
C THR A 191 10.97 3.67 6.56
N ALA A 192 11.24 4.36 5.46
CA ALA A 192 10.20 5.09 4.72
C ALA A 192 9.04 4.17 4.31
N GLN A 193 9.33 2.91 3.94
CA GLN A 193 8.30 1.92 3.61
C GLN A 193 7.39 1.62 4.81
N ASN A 194 7.93 1.55 6.03
CA ASN A 194 7.09 1.33 7.22
C ASN A 194 6.13 2.50 7.47
N VAL A 195 6.57 3.73 7.21
CA VAL A 195 5.71 4.92 7.29
C VAL A 195 4.65 4.86 6.19
N ILE A 196 5.02 4.51 4.96
CA ILE A 196 4.08 4.35 3.84
C ILE A 196 3.03 3.29 4.17
N ASP A 197 3.43 2.13 4.65
CA ASP A 197 2.53 1.02 4.99
C ASP A 197 1.58 1.40 6.13
N HIS A 198 2.07 2.06 7.18
CA HIS A 198 1.25 2.55 8.30
C HIS A 198 0.22 3.58 7.82
N LEU A 199 0.67 4.59 7.08
CA LEU A 199 -0.21 5.60 6.52
C LEU A 199 -1.20 4.96 5.54
N ARG A 200 -0.80 3.97 4.74
CA ARG A 200 -1.69 3.22 3.84
C ARG A 200 -2.82 2.50 4.60
N ILE A 201 -2.53 1.91 5.76
CA ILE A 201 -3.54 1.24 6.60
C ILE A 201 -4.53 2.26 7.17
N LYS A 202 -4.05 3.43 7.63
CA LYS A 202 -4.90 4.55 8.10
C LYS A 202 -5.71 5.17 6.94
N ARG A 203 -5.17 5.12 5.72
CA ARG A 203 -5.73 5.66 4.47
C ARG A 203 -6.60 4.67 3.69
N LYS A 204 -7.07 3.55 4.25
CA LYS A 204 -8.27 2.90 3.68
C LYS A 204 -9.35 3.99 3.63
N ASN A 205 -9.79 4.36 2.43
CA ASN A 205 -10.50 5.60 2.10
C ASN A 205 -11.69 5.89 3.01
N ASN A 206 -11.44 6.45 4.17
CA ASN A 206 -12.46 7.01 5.04
C ASN A 206 -12.72 8.44 4.57
N ILE A 207 -13.31 8.57 3.38
CA ILE A 207 -13.98 9.81 2.99
C ILE A 207 -15.25 9.88 3.84
N GLY A 208 -15.10 10.18 5.13
CA GLY A 208 -16.20 10.21 6.09
C GLY A 208 -17.14 11.38 5.80
N ARG A 209 -17.13 12.41 6.65
CA ARG A 209 -18.00 13.59 6.48
C ARG A 209 -17.70 14.40 5.20
N GLU A 210 -16.48 14.34 4.67
CA GLU A 210 -16.13 15.09 3.45
C GLU A 210 -16.88 14.58 2.20
N GLY A 211 -17.25 13.31 2.16
CA GLY A 211 -18.02 12.73 1.04
C GLY A 211 -19.43 13.29 0.96
N VAL A 212 -20.02 13.59 2.12
CA VAL A 212 -21.33 14.25 2.22
C VAL A 212 -21.28 15.66 1.62
N LEU A 213 -20.20 16.41 1.90
CA LEU A 213 -20.03 17.76 1.34
C LEU A 213 -19.88 17.73 -0.18
N VAL A 214 -19.13 16.75 -0.71
CA VAL A 214 -18.99 16.57 -2.17
C VAL A 214 -20.32 16.17 -2.80
N ALA A 215 -21.07 15.25 -2.19
CA ALA A 215 -22.39 14.86 -2.67
C ALA A 215 -23.37 16.06 -2.69
N GLN A 216 -23.39 16.87 -1.62
CA GLN A 216 -24.20 18.10 -1.55
C GLN A 216 -23.80 19.10 -2.63
N TYR A 217 -22.50 19.27 -2.86
CA TYR A 217 -21.98 20.15 -3.90
C TYR A 217 -22.42 19.71 -5.32
N LEU A 218 -22.35 18.41 -5.61
CA LEU A 218 -22.79 17.87 -6.90
C LEU A 218 -24.32 17.95 -7.07
N GLN A 219 -25.09 17.68 -6.02
CA GLN A 219 -26.54 17.89 -6.02
C GLN A 219 -26.91 19.35 -6.30
N ALA A 220 -26.18 20.31 -5.73
CA ALA A 220 -26.41 21.72 -5.99
C ALA A 220 -26.14 22.10 -7.47
N HIS A 221 -25.23 21.42 -8.15
CA HIS A 221 -24.98 21.64 -9.59
C HIS A 221 -26.12 21.13 -10.47
N MET A 222 -26.87 20.11 -10.04
CA MET A 222 -28.06 19.65 -10.77
C MET A 222 -29.14 20.75 -10.88
N VAL A 223 -29.16 21.72 -9.96
CA VAL A 223 -30.08 22.86 -10.04
C VAL A 223 -29.73 23.78 -11.22
N LYS A 224 -28.45 23.92 -11.54
CA LYS A 224 -27.96 24.78 -12.63
C LYS A 224 -27.92 24.05 -13.96
N ASP A 225 -27.63 22.77 -13.93
CA ASP A 225 -27.58 21.89 -15.08
C ASP A 225 -28.45 20.64 -14.80
N PRO A 226 -29.71 20.62 -15.30
CA PRO A 226 -30.63 19.51 -15.07
C PRO A 226 -30.15 18.16 -15.60
N ASN A 227 -29.23 18.16 -16.56
CA ASN A 227 -28.64 16.96 -17.16
C ASN A 227 -27.26 16.63 -16.55
N PHE A 228 -26.83 17.36 -15.52
CA PHE A 228 -25.61 17.02 -14.79
C PHE A 228 -25.73 15.62 -14.19
N PHE A 229 -24.76 14.77 -14.49
CA PHE A 229 -24.72 13.40 -14.01
C PHE A 229 -23.63 13.24 -12.95
N PHE A 230 -23.95 12.55 -11.86
CA PHE A 230 -22.93 12.03 -10.96
C PHE A 230 -23.36 10.68 -10.36
N ALA A 231 -22.37 9.88 -9.97
CA ALA A 231 -22.57 8.59 -9.32
C ALA A 231 -21.62 8.44 -8.13
N LEU A 232 -22.12 7.88 -7.04
CA LEU A 232 -21.36 7.60 -5.82
C LEU A 232 -21.29 6.09 -5.59
N GLU A 233 -20.09 5.59 -5.32
CA GLU A 233 -19.86 4.25 -4.81
C GLU A 233 -19.70 4.34 -3.29
N LEU A 234 -20.56 3.67 -2.53
CA LEU A 234 -20.47 3.61 -1.06
C LEU A 234 -20.07 2.21 -0.62
N ASP A 235 -19.33 2.11 0.48
CA ASP A 235 -19.07 0.82 1.13
C ASP A 235 -20.23 0.36 2.03
N SER A 236 -20.05 -0.78 2.71
CA SER A 236 -21.06 -1.36 3.62
C SER A 236 -21.42 -0.46 4.79
N ASP A 237 -20.53 0.46 5.17
CA ASP A 237 -20.70 1.39 6.28
C ASP A 237 -21.24 2.76 5.81
N GLY A 238 -21.56 2.89 4.51
CA GLY A 238 -22.10 4.11 3.90
C GLY A 238 -21.03 5.18 3.62
N ILE A 239 -19.75 4.82 3.66
CA ILE A 239 -18.63 5.72 3.40
C ILE A 239 -18.36 5.79 1.90
N LEU A 240 -18.07 6.99 1.39
CA LEU A 240 -17.75 7.18 -0.03
C LEU A 240 -16.44 6.45 -0.37
N ARG A 241 -16.52 5.55 -1.36
CA ARG A 241 -15.37 4.88 -1.98
C ARG A 241 -14.93 5.61 -3.23
N SER A 242 -15.84 5.79 -4.19
CA SER A 242 -15.54 6.35 -5.50
C SER A 242 -16.64 7.29 -5.94
N LEU A 243 -16.29 8.22 -6.82
CA LEU A 243 -17.17 9.25 -7.34
C LEU A 243 -16.89 9.43 -8.83
N PHE A 244 -17.93 9.57 -9.62
CA PHE A 244 -17.85 9.95 -11.03
C PHE A 244 -18.84 11.08 -11.31
N TRP A 245 -18.48 12.02 -12.19
CA TRP A 245 -19.36 13.09 -12.63
C TRP A 245 -19.07 13.56 -14.06
N SER A 246 -20.08 14.11 -14.70
CA SER A 246 -20.01 14.76 -16.01
C SER A 246 -21.12 15.80 -16.16
N ASP A 247 -20.79 16.97 -16.71
CA ASP A 247 -21.78 17.98 -17.05
C ASP A 247 -22.45 17.69 -18.40
N SER A 248 -23.60 18.33 -18.65
CA SER A 248 -24.40 18.09 -19.84
C SER A 248 -23.71 18.47 -21.15
N ARG A 249 -22.78 19.43 -21.11
CA ARG A 249 -22.00 19.81 -22.28
C ARG A 249 -21.02 18.71 -22.64
N ALA A 250 -20.30 18.20 -21.65
CA ALA A 250 -19.36 17.09 -21.80
C ALA A 250 -20.05 15.81 -22.31
N GLN A 251 -21.27 15.52 -21.84
CA GLN A 251 -22.11 14.43 -22.35
C GLN A 251 -22.49 14.63 -23.83
N ASN A 252 -22.96 15.83 -24.21
CA ASN A 252 -23.30 16.13 -25.60
C ASN A 252 -22.08 16.10 -26.54
N ASP A 253 -20.96 16.59 -26.04
CA ASP A 253 -19.68 16.55 -26.75
C ASP A 253 -19.24 15.10 -26.99
N TYR A 254 -19.43 14.20 -26.01
CA TYR A 254 -19.16 12.77 -26.16
C TYR A 254 -20.05 12.11 -27.22
N ILE A 255 -21.33 12.48 -27.32
CA ILE A 255 -22.21 11.95 -28.37
C ILE A 255 -21.64 12.23 -29.77
N THR A 256 -20.96 13.35 -29.96
CA THR A 256 -20.40 13.74 -31.28
C THR A 256 -18.96 13.26 -31.47
N PHE A 257 -18.12 13.36 -30.43
CA PHE A 257 -16.66 13.18 -30.52
C PHE A 257 -16.12 12.00 -29.69
N GLY A 258 -16.99 11.19 -29.10
CA GLY A 258 -16.67 10.09 -28.19
C GLY A 258 -16.17 8.80 -28.84
N ASP A 259 -15.85 8.80 -30.13
CA ASP A 259 -15.36 7.61 -30.85
C ASP A 259 -14.04 7.11 -30.27
N VAL A 260 -13.15 8.04 -29.89
CA VAL A 260 -11.86 7.73 -29.27
C VAL A 260 -11.75 8.47 -27.95
N ILE A 261 -11.59 7.73 -26.86
CA ILE A 261 -11.36 8.30 -25.54
C ILE A 261 -10.02 7.87 -24.96
N VAL A 262 -9.41 8.76 -24.18
CA VAL A 262 -8.24 8.51 -23.36
C VAL A 262 -8.68 8.52 -21.90
N PHE A 263 -8.33 7.47 -21.19
CA PHE A 263 -8.56 7.33 -19.76
C PHE A 263 -7.22 7.06 -19.06
N ASP A 264 -6.82 7.99 -18.22
CA ASP A 264 -5.55 8.00 -17.49
C ASP A 264 -5.86 8.25 -16.01
N VAL A 265 -5.17 7.55 -15.11
CA VAL A 265 -5.27 7.77 -13.66
C VAL A 265 -4.06 8.60 -13.25
N THR A 266 -4.19 9.92 -13.37
CA THR A 266 -3.03 10.81 -13.48
C THR A 266 -2.52 11.32 -12.13
N TYR A 267 -3.37 11.46 -11.10
CA TYR A 267 -3.00 12.09 -9.83
C TYR A 267 -3.64 11.44 -8.61
N LYS A 268 -2.86 11.15 -7.56
CA LYS A 268 -3.41 10.96 -6.21
C LYS A 268 -3.49 12.32 -5.55
N THR A 269 -4.70 12.86 -5.38
CA THR A 269 -4.87 14.18 -4.74
C THR A 269 -4.25 14.15 -3.34
N TYR A 270 -3.27 15.01 -3.02
CA TYR A 270 -2.46 14.89 -1.78
C TYR A 270 -3.31 14.79 -0.50
N ARG A 271 -4.46 15.47 -0.48
CA ARG A 271 -5.36 15.55 0.69
C ARG A 271 -6.26 14.31 0.86
N LEU A 272 -6.78 13.75 -0.23
CA LEU A 272 -7.70 12.59 -0.17
C LEU A 272 -7.02 11.27 -0.55
N MET A 273 -5.83 11.35 -1.15
CA MET A 273 -5.07 10.27 -1.77
C MET A 273 -5.87 9.40 -2.76
N MET A 274 -7.00 9.92 -3.24
CA MET A 274 -7.82 9.28 -4.27
C MET A 274 -7.20 9.49 -5.64
N PRO A 275 -7.07 8.43 -6.46
CA PRO A 275 -6.69 8.57 -7.85
C PRO A 275 -7.78 9.35 -8.61
N PHE A 276 -7.37 10.44 -9.23
CA PHE A 276 -8.18 11.24 -10.14
C PHE A 276 -8.01 10.71 -11.55
N ALA A 277 -9.13 10.47 -12.23
CA ALA A 277 -9.15 9.86 -13.54
C ALA A 277 -10.09 10.64 -14.49
N PRO A 278 -9.55 11.52 -15.33
CA PRO A 278 -10.32 12.21 -16.35
C PRO A 278 -10.56 11.30 -17.57
N PHE A 279 -11.77 11.40 -18.14
CA PHE A 279 -12.08 10.88 -19.46
C PHE A 279 -11.94 12.02 -20.46
N THR A 280 -11.01 11.86 -21.40
CA THR A 280 -10.70 12.91 -22.38
C THR A 280 -10.79 12.38 -23.80
N GLY A 281 -10.91 13.28 -24.76
CA GLY A 281 -10.86 12.96 -26.19
C GLY A 281 -10.43 14.17 -27.00
N VAL A 282 -10.72 14.15 -28.30
CA VAL A 282 -10.40 15.24 -29.22
C VAL A 282 -11.57 15.55 -30.13
N ASN A 283 -11.78 16.83 -30.44
CA ASN A 283 -12.72 17.24 -31.48
C ASN A 283 -12.10 17.19 -32.89
N HIS A 284 -12.90 17.54 -33.90
CA HIS A 284 -12.48 17.60 -35.30
C HIS A 284 -11.40 18.66 -35.60
N HIS A 285 -11.14 19.60 -34.68
CA HIS A 285 -10.03 20.55 -34.73
C HIS A 285 -8.77 20.06 -34.00
N ARG A 286 -8.76 18.81 -33.52
CA ARG A 286 -7.68 18.21 -32.70
C ARG A 286 -7.46 18.92 -31.37
N GLN A 287 -8.50 19.57 -30.83
CA GLN A 287 -8.45 20.18 -29.51
C GLN A 287 -8.90 19.17 -28.46
N SER A 288 -8.21 19.15 -27.31
CA SER A 288 -8.56 18.28 -26.18
C SER A 288 -9.94 18.61 -25.63
N MET A 289 -10.70 17.57 -25.31
CA MET A 289 -12.02 17.65 -24.71
C MET A 289 -12.03 16.86 -23.40
N LEU A 290 -12.75 17.38 -22.41
CA LEU A 290 -13.04 16.67 -21.17
C LEU A 290 -14.49 16.19 -21.21
N PHE A 291 -14.69 14.88 -21.10
CA PHE A 291 -16.01 14.26 -21.16
C PHE A 291 -16.55 13.87 -19.77
N GLY A 292 -15.68 13.77 -18.76
CA GLY A 292 -16.07 13.46 -17.39
C GLY A 292 -14.86 13.20 -16.51
N CYS A 293 -15.08 13.09 -15.21
CA CYS A 293 -14.02 12.86 -14.24
C CYS A 293 -14.45 11.86 -13.17
N ALA A 294 -13.46 11.15 -12.63
CA ALA A 294 -13.66 10.29 -11.47
C ALA A 294 -12.61 10.55 -10.38
N LEU A 295 -13.02 10.31 -9.14
CA LEU A 295 -12.16 10.10 -7.99
C LEU A 295 -12.38 8.68 -7.52
N LEU A 296 -11.33 7.86 -7.50
CA LEU A 296 -11.43 6.43 -7.21
C LEU A 296 -10.97 6.11 -5.79
N ALA A 297 -11.51 5.04 -5.21
CA ALA A 297 -10.95 4.49 -3.97
C ALA A 297 -9.57 3.89 -4.22
N ASP A 298 -9.47 3.08 -5.26
CA ASP A 298 -8.29 2.29 -5.56
C ASP A 298 -8.24 1.97 -7.05
N GLU A 299 -7.10 1.45 -7.50
CA GLU A 299 -6.86 1.03 -8.89
C GLU A 299 -7.12 -0.48 -9.02
N THR A 300 -8.29 -0.94 -8.54
CA THR A 300 -8.70 -2.36 -8.63
C THR A 300 -9.69 -2.60 -9.77
N GLU A 301 -9.78 -3.85 -10.20
CA GLU A 301 -10.65 -4.25 -11.31
C GLU A 301 -12.12 -3.96 -11.01
N ASP A 302 -12.59 -4.26 -9.79
CA ASP A 302 -13.96 -4.00 -9.36
C ASP A 302 -14.31 -2.50 -9.41
N THR A 303 -13.39 -1.65 -8.95
CA THR A 303 -13.55 -0.19 -8.99
C THR A 303 -13.64 0.33 -10.43
N PHE A 304 -12.82 -0.20 -11.35
CA PHE A 304 -12.91 0.17 -12.77
C PHE A 304 -14.17 -0.36 -13.44
N ILE A 305 -14.62 -1.58 -13.11
CA ILE A 305 -15.89 -2.12 -13.61
C ILE A 305 -17.05 -1.22 -13.16
N TRP A 306 -17.07 -0.82 -11.89
CA TRP A 306 -18.07 0.13 -11.40
C TRP A 306 -18.03 1.43 -12.19
N LEU A 307 -16.85 2.03 -12.34
CA LEU A 307 -16.67 3.29 -13.05
C LEU A 307 -17.16 3.22 -14.50
N PHE A 308 -16.72 2.22 -15.26
CA PHE A 308 -17.09 2.08 -16.68
C PHE A 308 -18.58 1.79 -16.87
N LYS A 309 -19.24 1.14 -15.90
CA LYS A 309 -20.71 1.02 -15.92
C LYS A 309 -21.40 2.36 -15.70
N GLN A 310 -20.93 3.16 -14.74
CA GLN A 310 -21.48 4.51 -14.54
C GLN A 310 -21.22 5.42 -15.74
N TRP A 311 -20.08 5.26 -16.40
CA TRP A 311 -19.76 5.93 -17.65
C TRP A 311 -20.81 5.62 -18.74
N LEU A 312 -21.14 4.36 -18.99
CA LEU A 312 -22.18 4.01 -19.97
C LEU A 312 -23.55 4.57 -19.60
N ASN A 313 -23.93 4.49 -18.33
CA ASN A 313 -25.19 5.08 -17.85
C ASN A 313 -25.24 6.59 -18.14
N CYS A 314 -24.13 7.30 -17.88
CA CYS A 314 -24.00 8.72 -18.15
C CYS A 314 -23.99 9.08 -19.64
N MET A 315 -23.47 8.18 -20.48
CA MET A 315 -23.29 8.39 -21.91
C MET A 315 -24.37 7.71 -22.76
N PHE A 316 -25.55 7.48 -22.20
CA PHE A 316 -26.71 6.91 -22.90
C PHE A 316 -26.42 5.55 -23.55
N ASP A 317 -25.64 4.72 -22.87
CA ASP A 317 -25.18 3.42 -23.33
C ASP A 317 -24.37 3.46 -24.65
N LYS A 318 -23.84 4.64 -25.01
CA LYS A 318 -22.94 4.78 -26.15
C LYS A 318 -21.53 4.32 -25.74
N HIS A 319 -21.09 3.23 -26.34
CA HIS A 319 -19.72 2.73 -26.19
C HIS A 319 -18.73 3.55 -27.04
N PRO A 320 -17.51 3.80 -26.54
CA PRO A 320 -16.43 4.32 -27.39
C PRO A 320 -16.01 3.26 -28.41
N GLN A 321 -15.55 3.67 -29.59
CA GLN A 321 -14.98 2.71 -30.55
C GLN A 321 -13.57 2.28 -30.13
N VAL A 322 -12.81 3.23 -29.55
CA VAL A 322 -11.46 3.02 -29.05
C VAL A 322 -11.32 3.64 -27.67
N ILE A 323 -10.74 2.90 -26.74
CA ILE A 323 -10.28 3.42 -25.45
C ILE A 323 -8.77 3.27 -25.36
N ILE A 324 -8.10 4.35 -24.97
CA ILE A 324 -6.65 4.41 -24.77
C ILE A 324 -6.40 4.54 -23.27
N THR A 325 -5.65 3.60 -22.68
CA THR A 325 -5.30 3.64 -21.26
C THR A 325 -3.83 3.31 -21.02
N ASP A 326 -3.38 3.42 -19.78
CA ASP A 326 -2.09 2.89 -19.36
C ASP A 326 -2.07 1.35 -19.40
N MET A 327 -0.86 0.78 -19.26
CA MET A 327 -0.63 -0.66 -19.24
C MET A 327 -0.99 -1.27 -17.87
N ASP A 328 -2.23 -1.09 -17.45
CA ASP A 328 -2.77 -1.64 -16.21
C ASP A 328 -3.66 -2.87 -16.46
N ARG A 329 -3.40 -3.95 -15.72
CA ARG A 329 -4.12 -5.22 -15.89
C ARG A 329 -5.56 -5.15 -15.38
N ALA A 330 -5.82 -4.40 -14.32
CA ALA A 330 -7.16 -4.24 -13.77
C ALA A 330 -8.04 -3.45 -14.75
N MET A 331 -7.52 -2.37 -15.34
CA MET A 331 -8.20 -1.64 -16.42
C MET A 331 -8.47 -2.54 -17.62
N TYR A 332 -7.48 -3.30 -18.09
CA TYR A 332 -7.64 -4.21 -19.23
C TYR A 332 -8.80 -5.20 -19.02
N ASN A 333 -8.86 -5.84 -17.86
CA ASN A 333 -9.92 -6.78 -17.53
C ASN A 333 -11.29 -6.09 -17.45
N ALA A 334 -11.36 -4.95 -16.78
CA ALA A 334 -12.60 -4.17 -16.65
C ALA A 334 -13.15 -3.70 -18.01
N ILE A 335 -12.28 -3.22 -18.90
CA ILE A 335 -12.63 -2.83 -20.28
C ILE A 335 -13.20 -4.02 -21.04
N LYS A 336 -12.58 -5.20 -20.93
CA LYS A 336 -13.06 -6.41 -21.60
C LYS A 336 -14.46 -6.83 -21.12
N ILE A 337 -14.77 -6.59 -19.85
CA ILE A 337 -16.07 -6.92 -19.24
C ILE A 337 -17.14 -5.90 -19.66
N VAL A 338 -16.84 -4.61 -19.56
CA VAL A 338 -17.84 -3.53 -19.72
C VAL A 338 -17.95 -3.04 -21.17
N PHE A 339 -16.85 -3.08 -21.91
CA PHE A 339 -16.75 -2.59 -23.30
C PHE A 339 -16.30 -3.71 -24.27
N PRO A 340 -17.08 -4.80 -24.42
CA PRO A 340 -16.62 -6.00 -25.13
C PRO A 340 -16.29 -5.77 -26.62
N ASN A 341 -16.91 -4.77 -27.24
CA ASN A 341 -16.69 -4.43 -28.66
C ASN A 341 -15.76 -3.23 -28.87
N THR A 342 -15.30 -2.58 -27.81
CA THR A 342 -14.39 -1.43 -27.88
C THR A 342 -12.97 -1.92 -28.08
N ARG A 343 -12.24 -1.28 -28.99
CA ARG A 343 -10.82 -1.57 -29.20
C ARG A 343 -10.00 -0.92 -28.09
N HIS A 344 -9.36 -1.72 -27.26
CA HIS A 344 -8.43 -1.23 -26.26
C HIS A 344 -7.03 -1.00 -26.86
N ARG A 345 -6.45 0.16 -26.58
CA ARG A 345 -5.09 0.54 -26.97
C ARG A 345 -4.32 1.05 -25.76
N PHE A 346 -3.01 0.88 -25.77
CA PHE A 346 -2.14 1.43 -24.73
C PHE A 346 -1.67 2.83 -25.09
N CYS A 347 -1.56 3.69 -24.08
CA CYS A 347 -1.07 5.05 -24.19
C CYS A 347 0.38 5.05 -24.68
N SER A 348 0.64 5.76 -25.78
CA SER A 348 1.99 5.86 -26.37
C SER A 348 2.99 6.51 -25.42
N TRP A 349 2.54 7.46 -24.59
CA TRP A 349 3.40 8.07 -23.57
C TRP A 349 3.87 7.04 -22.55
N ASN A 350 2.96 6.18 -22.06
CA ASN A 350 3.33 5.14 -21.09
C ASN A 350 4.25 4.08 -21.72
N ILE A 351 4.00 3.70 -22.98
CA ILE A 351 4.91 2.81 -23.73
C ILE A 351 6.32 3.42 -23.83
N ASN A 352 6.43 4.69 -24.21
CA ASN A 352 7.72 5.37 -24.32
C ASN A 352 8.44 5.49 -22.98
N LYS A 353 7.70 5.77 -21.91
CA LYS A 353 8.25 5.82 -20.55
C LYS A 353 8.84 4.47 -20.14
N HIS A 354 8.10 3.38 -20.32
CA HIS A 354 8.59 2.03 -20.04
C HIS A 354 9.81 1.67 -20.90
N LEU A 355 9.80 2.07 -22.18
CA LEU A 355 10.94 1.85 -23.05
C LEU A 355 12.21 2.51 -22.49
N ILE A 356 12.13 3.78 -22.09
CA ILE A 356 13.27 4.50 -21.51
C ILE A 356 13.75 3.83 -20.21
N GLU A 357 12.84 3.43 -19.32
CA GLU A 357 13.18 2.81 -18.04
C GLU A 357 13.89 1.45 -18.20
N HIS A 358 13.55 0.68 -19.23
CA HIS A 358 14.07 -0.69 -19.42
C HIS A 358 15.19 -0.81 -20.46
N VAL A 359 15.42 0.24 -21.26
CA VAL A 359 16.43 0.27 -22.33
C VAL A 359 17.62 1.19 -22.00
N TYR A 360 17.61 1.82 -20.81
CA TYR A 360 18.58 2.82 -20.34
C TYR A 360 20.07 2.41 -20.32
N ASP A 361 20.40 1.13 -20.49
CA ASP A 361 21.80 0.66 -20.50
C ASP A 361 22.48 0.77 -21.88
N MET A 362 21.79 1.28 -22.90
CA MET A 362 22.31 1.43 -24.28
C MET A 362 22.97 2.81 -24.55
N ARG A 363 23.82 3.29 -23.64
CA ARG A 363 24.42 4.65 -23.73
C ARG A 363 25.21 4.93 -25.02
N ASP A 364 25.80 3.91 -25.63
CA ASP A 364 26.60 4.09 -26.85
C ASP A 364 25.76 4.06 -28.15
N THR A 365 24.53 3.55 -28.11
CA THR A 365 23.65 3.37 -29.30
C THR A 365 22.28 4.03 -29.14
N GLU A 366 22.10 4.89 -28.12
CA GLU A 366 20.83 5.54 -27.78
C GLU A 366 20.24 6.35 -28.95
N CYS A 367 21.10 7.07 -29.69
CA CYS A 367 20.67 7.89 -30.83
C CYS A 367 20.18 7.04 -32.01
N GLU A 368 20.85 5.92 -32.28
CA GLU A 368 20.49 4.98 -33.36
C GLU A 368 19.19 4.27 -33.01
N PHE A 369 19.07 3.78 -31.78
CA PHE A 369 17.86 3.13 -31.27
C PHE A 369 16.65 4.07 -31.34
N ALA A 370 16.78 5.31 -30.87
CA ALA A 370 15.71 6.29 -30.90
C ALA A 370 15.25 6.59 -32.35
N SER A 371 16.19 6.60 -33.29
CA SER A 371 15.91 6.83 -34.71
C SER A 371 15.14 5.66 -35.34
N GLU A 372 15.61 4.43 -35.15
CA GLU A 372 14.92 3.23 -35.65
C GLU A 372 13.56 3.01 -34.97
N TYR A 373 13.48 3.23 -33.66
CA TYR A 373 12.21 3.19 -32.92
C TYR A 373 11.21 4.21 -33.47
N LYS A 374 11.66 5.43 -33.79
CA LYS A 374 10.81 6.45 -34.40
C LYS A 374 10.32 6.05 -35.80
N ILE A 375 11.13 5.34 -36.59
CA ILE A 375 10.72 4.80 -37.89
C ILE A 375 9.64 3.73 -37.70
N TRP A 376 9.85 2.80 -36.77
CA TRP A 376 8.86 1.78 -36.40
C TRP A 376 7.54 2.41 -35.92
N TYR A 377 7.60 3.36 -34.98
CA TYR A 377 6.43 3.99 -34.36
C TYR A 377 5.57 4.79 -35.35
N ASN A 378 6.20 5.45 -36.33
CA ASN A 378 5.48 6.26 -37.32
C ASN A 378 5.01 5.47 -38.55
N ASN A 379 5.27 4.16 -38.59
CA ASN A 379 4.82 3.32 -39.68
C ASN A 379 3.29 3.15 -39.63
N ARG A 380 2.66 3.05 -40.80
CA ARG A 380 1.20 3.06 -40.95
C ARG A 380 0.60 1.69 -41.23
N THR A 381 1.40 0.66 -41.46
CA THR A 381 0.90 -0.69 -41.75
C THR A 381 1.44 -1.71 -40.76
N ILE A 382 0.59 -2.64 -40.37
CA ILE A 382 0.92 -3.67 -39.37
C ILE A 382 2.07 -4.53 -39.90
N GLU A 383 2.05 -4.87 -41.20
CA GLU A 383 3.04 -5.72 -41.85
C GLU A 383 4.45 -5.13 -41.74
N HIS A 384 4.60 -3.83 -42.03
CA HIS A 384 5.90 -3.17 -41.90
C HIS A 384 6.28 -2.94 -40.44
N CYS A 385 5.32 -2.63 -39.55
CA CYS A 385 5.58 -2.56 -38.11
C CYS A 385 6.17 -3.88 -37.58
N GLU A 386 5.62 -5.04 -37.97
CA GLU A 386 6.09 -6.35 -37.53
C GLU A 386 7.49 -6.68 -38.07
N VAL A 387 7.79 -6.27 -39.30
CA VAL A 387 9.14 -6.43 -39.89
C VAL A 387 10.15 -5.53 -39.16
N LEU A 388 9.87 -4.22 -39.09
CA LEU A 388 10.73 -3.24 -38.43
C LEU A 388 10.93 -3.54 -36.94
N TRP A 389 9.91 -4.10 -36.26
CA TRP A 389 10.04 -4.53 -34.86
C TRP A 389 11.07 -5.65 -34.72
N LYS A 390 11.02 -6.66 -35.61
CA LYS A 390 11.99 -7.77 -35.58
C LYS A 390 13.41 -7.30 -35.88
N GLU A 391 13.55 -6.37 -36.82
CA GLU A 391 14.83 -5.72 -37.13
C GLU A 391 15.36 -4.96 -35.92
N LEU A 392 14.54 -4.10 -35.30
CA LEU A 392 14.88 -3.35 -34.08
C LEU A 392 15.32 -4.28 -32.94
N ILE A 393 14.53 -5.31 -32.63
CA ILE A 393 14.86 -6.26 -31.55
C ILE A 393 16.16 -7.02 -31.85
N THR A 394 16.43 -7.34 -33.13
CA THR A 394 17.61 -8.08 -33.53
C THR A 394 18.86 -7.22 -33.54
N GLY A 395 18.79 -6.03 -34.14
CA GLY A 395 19.89 -5.07 -34.26
C GLY A 395 20.43 -4.65 -32.89
N PHE A 396 19.54 -4.45 -31.92
CA PHE A 396 19.91 -4.03 -30.56
C PHE A 396 20.03 -5.20 -29.56
N LYS A 397 19.97 -6.46 -30.02
CA LYS A 397 20.14 -7.67 -29.19
C LYS A 397 19.17 -7.74 -27.99
N LEU A 398 17.93 -7.34 -28.20
CA LEU A 398 16.90 -7.23 -27.14
C LEU A 398 16.04 -8.50 -26.98
N GLN A 399 16.39 -9.62 -27.62
CA GLN A 399 15.55 -10.83 -27.65
C GLN A 399 15.29 -11.44 -26.26
N ASN A 400 16.19 -11.20 -25.31
CA ASN A 400 16.12 -11.76 -23.96
C ASN A 400 15.61 -10.76 -22.91
N ASN A 401 15.22 -9.56 -23.32
CA ASN A 401 14.67 -8.55 -22.42
C ASN A 401 13.19 -8.92 -22.14
N LYS A 402 12.91 -9.42 -20.93
CA LYS A 402 11.62 -9.96 -20.52
C LYS A 402 10.83 -9.00 -19.63
#